data_AF-A0A7C1MM90-F1
#
_entry.id   AF-A0A7C1MM90-F1
#
_cell.length_a   1.000
_cell.length_b   1.000
_cell.length_c   1.000
_cell.angle_alpha   90.00
_cell.angle_beta   90.00
_cell.angle_gamma   90.00
#
_symmetry.space_group_name_H-M   'P 1'
#
loop_
_entity.id
_entity.type
_entity.pdbx_description
1 polymer ?
#
loop_
_entity_poly.entity_id
_entity_poly.type
_entity_poly.pdbx_seq_one_letter_code
_entity_poly.pdbx_strand_id
1 'polypeptide(L)'
;MQKREYHSSKYIREIPLTNPGTVSVGRPSSSMTNNNHRPNNKMIRHTAYKEQCLYIKDRLIEDGVYINWNISPEPFFMEKKELTFIESLGRCLYLFYSASNNLYYESIHGKQPEWIAGYLDQGKPQSLIEYARMNRMKDLLPGIIRPDIILTKGGMVATELDAVPGGMGITGSLSRAYSSTSLEVENKIVGEREGMTEGFLNMLKSTTPIPDPVIAIVVSEESRDYRSEMEWLAGAMREVGVNVSTIKPEDIIFTEEGLYIKSGENRCKIDVLYRFFELFDLMNIPKAELIMYSA
;
A
#
# COMPACT_ATOMS: atom_id res chain seq x y z
N MET A 1 -34.90 -24.69 39.69
CA MET A 1 -33.71 -25.45 40.11
C MET A 1 -32.50 -24.83 39.43
N GLN A 2 -31.60 -24.24 40.23
CA GLN A 2 -30.23 -23.76 39.94
C GLN A 2 -30.00 -22.71 38.84
N LYS A 3 -29.97 -21.44 39.28
CA LYS A 3 -29.09 -20.40 38.72
C LYS A 3 -27.63 -20.87 38.92
N ARG A 4 -26.84 -20.95 37.84
CA ARG A 4 -25.38 -21.09 37.92
C ARG A 4 -24.76 -19.71 37.83
N GLU A 5 -24.33 -19.18 38.97
CA GLU A 5 -23.38 -18.08 39.07
C GLU A 5 -22.01 -18.58 38.59
N TYR A 6 -21.47 -17.94 37.56
CA TYR A 6 -20.08 -18.17 37.15
C TYR A 6 -19.17 -17.26 37.98
N HIS A 7 -18.50 -17.86 38.96
CA HIS A 7 -17.37 -17.28 39.65
C HIS A 7 -16.21 -17.06 38.66
N SER A 8 -16.01 -15.83 38.18
CA SER A 8 -14.75 -15.41 37.57
C SER A 8 -13.89 -14.74 38.65
N SER A 9 -13.13 -15.55 39.37
CA SER A 9 -12.07 -15.07 40.26
C SER A 9 -11.06 -16.19 40.45
N LYS A 10 -9.96 -16.08 39.70
CA LYS A 10 -8.59 -16.52 40.00
C LYS A 10 -7.85 -16.67 38.68
N TYR A 11 -7.22 -15.58 38.24
CA TYR A 11 -5.92 -15.49 37.56
C TYR A 11 -5.75 -14.05 37.04
N ILE A 12 -5.83 -13.07 37.94
CA ILE A 12 -5.24 -11.75 37.71
C ILE A 12 -3.88 -11.82 38.40
N ARG A 13 -2.82 -12.07 37.63
CA ARG A 13 -1.46 -11.78 38.11
C ARG A 13 -1.26 -10.28 37.95
N GLU A 14 -1.32 -9.55 39.05
CA GLU A 14 -0.82 -8.19 39.14
C GLU A 14 0.67 -8.21 38.75
N ILE A 15 1.02 -7.54 37.64
CA ILE A 15 2.40 -7.35 37.21
C ILE A 15 2.88 -6.06 37.89
N PRO A 16 3.94 -6.10 38.72
CA PRO A 16 4.44 -4.90 39.37
C PRO A 16 5.02 -3.92 38.35
N LEU A 17 4.54 -2.67 38.38
CA LEU A 17 5.19 -1.53 37.73
C LEU A 17 6.46 -1.18 38.52
N THR A 18 7.59 -1.78 38.15
CA THR A 18 8.92 -1.31 38.57
C THR A 18 9.83 -1.20 37.36
N ASN A 19 10.06 0.04 36.94
CA ASN A 19 11.20 0.44 36.11
C ASN A 19 12.46 0.35 36.98
N PRO A 20 13.54 -0.30 36.51
CA PRO A 20 14.72 0.50 36.21
C PRO A 20 15.55 -0.04 35.02
N GLY A 21 16.14 0.88 34.24
CA GLY A 21 17.29 0.56 33.39
C GLY A 21 17.05 0.63 31.88
N THR A 22 16.74 1.82 31.37
CA THR A 22 17.08 2.17 29.99
C THR A 22 18.60 2.06 29.80
N VAL A 23 19.04 1.17 28.92
CA VAL A 23 20.38 1.26 28.32
C VAL A 23 20.22 1.16 26.81
N SER A 24 20.16 2.31 26.16
CA SER A 24 20.55 2.44 24.75
C SER A 24 22.08 2.33 24.69
N VAL A 25 22.61 1.32 24.01
CA VAL A 25 24.03 1.23 23.64
C VAL A 25 24.06 1.18 22.11
N GLY A 26 24.79 2.00 21.38
CA GLY A 26 25.67 3.11 21.72
C GLY A 26 26.25 3.66 20.43
N ARG A 27 26.35 4.99 20.33
CA ARG A 27 27.25 5.67 19.38
C ARG A 27 28.70 5.21 19.63
N PRO A 28 29.59 5.21 18.62
CA PRO A 28 31.00 4.99 18.86
C PRO A 28 31.56 6.06 19.80
N SER A 29 32.43 5.64 20.72
CA SER A 29 33.10 6.45 21.73
C SER A 29 33.90 7.60 21.11
N SER A 30 33.63 8.83 21.54
CA SER A 30 34.45 10.00 21.23
C SER A 30 35.71 10.02 22.09
N SER A 31 36.88 9.78 21.50
CA SER A 31 38.17 10.08 22.12
C SER A 31 38.39 11.59 22.17
N MET A 32 38.64 12.13 23.36
CA MET A 32 39.09 13.52 23.54
C MET A 32 40.49 13.71 22.95
N THR A 33 40.65 14.64 22.01
CA THR A 33 41.91 15.39 21.84
C THR A 33 41.68 16.73 21.11
N ASN A 34 42.15 17.79 21.78
CA ASN A 34 42.64 19.09 21.31
C ASN A 34 41.72 20.13 20.64
N ASN A 35 41.68 21.28 21.32
CA ASN A 35 41.33 22.62 20.85
C ASN A 35 41.92 22.92 19.48
N ASN A 36 41.05 23.12 18.50
CA ASN A 36 41.20 24.06 17.40
C ASN A 36 39.79 24.48 16.99
N HIS A 37 39.60 25.77 16.67
CA HIS A 37 38.34 26.36 16.22
C HIS A 37 37.87 25.68 14.91
N ARG A 38 37.23 24.51 15.04
CA ARG A 38 36.47 23.83 14.01
C ARG A 38 35.01 24.19 14.23
N PRO A 39 34.25 24.54 13.18
CA PRO A 39 32.81 24.78 13.32
C PRO A 39 32.18 23.59 14.06
N ASN A 40 31.37 23.91 15.07
CA ASN A 40 30.84 22.95 16.03
C ASN A 40 30.13 21.82 15.26
N ASN A 41 30.65 20.58 15.34
CA ASN A 41 30.22 19.44 14.52
C ASN A 41 28.69 19.19 14.63
N LYS A 42 28.08 19.56 15.76
CA LYS A 42 26.63 19.52 16.00
C LYS A 42 25.84 20.53 15.14
N MET A 43 26.39 21.73 14.93
CA MET A 43 25.78 22.79 14.13
C MET A 43 25.83 22.44 12.64
N ILE A 44 26.94 21.87 12.16
CA ILE A 44 27.08 21.38 10.78
C ILE A 44 26.06 20.28 10.49
N ARG A 45 25.92 19.30 11.39
CA ARG A 45 24.95 18.22 11.24
C ARG A 45 23.50 18.72 11.24
N HIS A 46 23.19 19.73 12.06
CA HIS A 46 21.86 20.33 12.10
C HIS A 46 21.51 21.09 10.80
N THR A 47 22.48 21.82 10.23
CA THR A 47 22.29 22.48 8.93
C THR A 47 22.10 21.46 7.80
N ALA A 48 22.94 20.42 7.75
CA ALA A 48 22.83 19.35 6.76
C ALA A 48 21.48 18.62 6.82
N TYR A 49 20.97 18.32 8.02
CA TYR A 49 19.65 17.73 8.19
C TYR A 49 18.52 18.64 7.74
N LYS A 50 18.61 19.94 8.03
CA LYS A 50 17.62 20.90 7.55
C LYS A 50 17.61 20.96 6.02
N GLU A 51 18.78 21.01 5.39
CA GLU A 51 18.91 21.01 3.92
C GLU A 51 18.34 19.72 3.31
N GLN A 52 18.60 18.57 3.93
CA GLN A 52 18.07 17.29 3.47
C GLN A 52 16.54 17.22 3.58
N CYS A 53 15.96 17.66 4.71
CA CYS A 53 14.51 17.74 4.85
C CYS A 53 13.88 18.65 3.80
N LEU A 54 14.52 19.80 3.50
CA LEU A 54 14.06 20.73 2.48
C LEU A 54 14.14 20.10 1.09
N TYR A 55 15.26 19.47 0.73
CA TYR A 55 15.41 18.76 -0.54
C TYR A 55 14.32 17.70 -0.73
N ILE A 56 14.12 16.83 0.27
CA ILE A 56 13.11 15.76 0.18
C ILE A 56 11.72 16.38 0.05
N LYS A 57 11.41 17.40 0.86
CA LYS A 57 10.13 18.11 0.76
C LYS A 57 9.91 18.71 -0.63
N ASP A 58 10.90 19.40 -1.17
CA ASP A 58 10.82 20.05 -2.48
C ASP A 58 10.58 19.00 -3.58
N ARG A 59 11.24 17.83 -3.50
CA ARG A 59 10.98 16.70 -4.39
C ARG A 59 9.56 16.19 -4.31
N LEU A 60 9.02 15.99 -3.10
CA LEU A 60 7.63 15.54 -2.93
C LEU A 60 6.61 16.58 -3.43
N ILE A 61 6.94 17.88 -3.36
CA ILE A 61 6.12 18.96 -3.90
C ILE A 61 6.17 18.96 -5.42
N GLU A 62 7.36 18.85 -6.01
CA GLU A 62 7.56 18.72 -7.47
C GLU A 62 6.78 17.51 -8.02
N ASP A 63 6.82 16.40 -7.29
CA ASP A 63 6.12 15.16 -7.61
C ASP A 63 4.60 15.22 -7.34
N GLY A 64 4.10 16.27 -6.71
CA GLY A 64 2.66 16.46 -6.42
C GLY A 64 2.10 15.57 -5.29
N VAL A 65 2.96 14.89 -4.53
CA VAL A 65 2.59 13.88 -3.53
C VAL A 65 2.77 14.37 -2.08
N TYR A 66 3.22 15.60 -1.86
CA TYR A 66 3.42 16.16 -0.53
C TYR A 66 2.10 16.54 0.15
N ILE A 67 1.82 15.94 1.33
CA ILE A 67 0.59 16.14 2.10
C ILE A 67 0.78 16.91 3.42
N ASN A 68 1.70 17.89 3.46
CA ASN A 68 1.93 18.77 4.63
C ASN A 68 2.41 18.09 5.92
N TRP A 69 3.10 16.95 5.83
CA TRP A 69 3.70 16.27 6.98
C TRP A 69 5.12 16.73 7.29
N ASN A 70 5.63 16.32 8.45
CA ASN A 70 7.04 16.51 8.80
C ASN A 70 7.91 15.49 8.07
N ILE A 71 8.99 15.97 7.46
CA ILE A 71 9.97 15.13 6.76
C ILE A 71 11.14 14.83 7.70
N SER A 72 11.51 13.56 7.77
CA SER A 72 12.73 13.11 8.43
C SER A 72 13.93 13.36 7.53
N PRO A 73 15.10 13.77 8.07
CA PRO A 73 16.32 13.85 7.26
C PRO A 73 16.82 12.46 6.85
N GLU A 74 16.46 11.41 7.58
CA GLU A 74 16.93 10.04 7.38
C GLU A 74 15.74 9.07 7.25
N PRO A 75 15.87 8.00 6.45
CA PRO A 75 14.85 6.96 6.39
C PRO A 75 14.76 6.18 7.71
N PHE A 76 13.67 5.42 7.88
CA PHE A 76 13.54 4.51 9.00
C PHE A 76 14.48 3.31 8.83
N PHE A 77 15.41 3.13 9.76
CA PHE A 77 16.35 2.00 9.74
C PHE A 77 15.69 0.72 10.22
N MET A 78 16.01 -0.37 9.54
CA MET A 78 15.47 -1.70 9.81
C MET A 78 16.59 -2.74 9.83
N GLU A 79 16.54 -3.65 10.79
CA GLU A 79 17.47 -4.77 10.85
C GLU A 79 17.17 -5.80 9.75
N LYS A 80 18.19 -6.54 9.30
CA LYS A 80 18.02 -7.60 8.29
C LYS A 80 16.95 -8.63 8.67
N LYS A 81 16.88 -9.00 9.97
CA LYS A 81 15.88 -9.95 10.47
C LYS A 81 14.44 -9.44 10.34
N GLU A 82 14.25 -8.13 10.50
CA GLU A 82 12.95 -7.46 10.39
C GLU A 82 12.52 -7.39 8.93
N LEU A 83 13.46 -7.06 8.04
CA LEU A 83 13.22 -7.06 6.59
C LEU A 83 12.85 -8.46 6.09
N THR A 84 13.63 -9.49 6.45
CA THR A 84 13.31 -10.88 6.06
C THR A 84 11.94 -11.32 6.56
N PHE A 85 11.55 -10.89 7.77
CA PHE A 85 10.21 -11.16 8.26
C PHE A 85 9.14 -10.48 7.39
N ILE A 86 9.28 -9.19 7.08
CA ILE A 86 8.33 -8.44 6.25
C ILE A 86 8.23 -9.06 4.84
N GLU A 87 9.35 -9.42 4.22
CA GLU A 87 9.36 -10.08 2.90
C GLU A 87 8.62 -11.43 2.94
N SER A 88 8.73 -12.17 4.03
CA SER A 88 8.01 -13.44 4.20
C SER A 88 6.49 -13.25 4.29
N LEU A 89 6.02 -12.09 4.75
CA LEU A 89 4.58 -11.80 4.89
C LEU A 89 3.87 -11.83 3.55
N GLY A 90 4.50 -11.41 2.45
CA GLY A 90 3.86 -11.40 1.13
C GLY A 90 3.26 -12.77 0.77
N ARG A 91 4.03 -13.85 0.96
CA ARG A 91 3.56 -15.22 0.72
C ARG A 91 2.50 -15.65 1.73
N CYS A 92 2.68 -15.35 3.01
CA CYS A 92 1.72 -15.69 4.06
C CYS A 92 0.36 -15.02 3.83
N LEU A 93 0.35 -13.74 3.51
CA LEU A 93 -0.85 -12.96 3.24
C LEU A 93 -1.55 -13.41 1.95
N TYR A 94 -0.79 -13.70 0.89
CA TYR A 94 -1.36 -14.30 -0.31
C TYR A 94 -2.10 -15.62 -0.01
N LEU A 95 -1.47 -16.51 0.76
CA LEU A 95 -2.09 -17.78 1.17
C LEU A 95 -3.31 -17.56 2.06
N PHE A 96 -3.26 -16.56 2.95
CA PHE A 96 -4.39 -16.19 3.80
C PHE A 96 -5.59 -15.68 2.97
N TYR A 97 -5.37 -14.79 2.01
CA TYR A 97 -6.43 -14.31 1.11
C TYR A 97 -7.00 -15.45 0.26
N SER A 98 -6.14 -16.29 -0.31
CA SER A 98 -6.57 -17.46 -1.09
C SER A 98 -7.43 -18.42 -0.25
N ALA A 99 -6.99 -18.75 0.96
CA ALA A 99 -7.73 -19.62 1.88
C ALA A 99 -9.06 -18.98 2.31
N SER A 100 -9.08 -17.69 2.64
CA SER A 100 -10.28 -16.96 3.04
C SER A 100 -11.31 -16.89 1.91
N ASN A 101 -10.85 -16.63 0.68
CA ASN A 101 -11.69 -16.61 -0.50
C ASN A 101 -12.28 -17.99 -0.81
N ASN A 102 -11.45 -19.04 -0.76
CA ASN A 102 -11.93 -20.43 -0.91
C ASN A 102 -12.97 -20.78 0.16
N LEU A 103 -12.72 -20.42 1.41
CA LEU A 103 -13.61 -20.67 2.53
C LEU A 103 -14.98 -19.97 2.35
N TYR A 104 -14.99 -18.74 1.81
CA TYR A 104 -16.22 -18.03 1.44
C TYR A 104 -17.02 -18.80 0.39
N TYR A 105 -16.40 -19.19 -0.73
CA TYR A 105 -17.11 -19.93 -1.77
C TYR A 105 -17.55 -21.32 -1.30
N GLU A 106 -16.74 -22.04 -0.54
CA GLU A 106 -17.14 -23.34 0.01
C GLU A 106 -18.32 -23.22 0.97
N SER A 107 -18.39 -22.13 1.74
CA SER A 107 -19.53 -21.81 2.62
C SER A 107 -20.82 -21.60 1.81
N ILE A 108 -20.77 -20.83 0.71
CA ILE A 108 -21.91 -20.65 -0.21
C ILE A 108 -22.39 -21.97 -0.80
N HIS A 109 -21.47 -22.88 -1.14
CA HIS A 109 -21.79 -24.18 -1.74
C HIS A 109 -22.14 -25.26 -0.71
N GLY A 110 -22.28 -24.92 0.58
CA GLY A 110 -22.63 -25.85 1.65
C GLY A 110 -21.53 -26.87 2.01
N LYS A 111 -20.29 -26.64 1.59
CA LYS A 111 -19.12 -27.48 1.93
C LYS A 111 -18.46 -27.05 3.25
N GLN A 112 -18.70 -25.80 3.66
CA GLN A 112 -18.24 -25.21 4.92
C GLN A 112 -19.44 -24.57 5.63
N PRO A 113 -19.34 -24.24 6.94
CA PRO A 113 -20.44 -23.63 7.68
C PRO A 113 -21.01 -22.36 7.01
N GLU A 114 -22.33 -22.30 6.84
CA GLU A 114 -23.03 -21.20 6.15
C GLU A 114 -22.83 -19.84 6.81
N TRP A 115 -22.60 -19.81 8.13
CA TRP A 115 -22.39 -18.56 8.88
C TRP A 115 -21.19 -17.76 8.36
N ILE A 116 -20.21 -18.39 7.71
CA ILE A 116 -19.01 -17.69 7.21
C ILE A 116 -19.39 -16.74 6.08
N ALA A 117 -20.05 -17.25 5.03
CA ALA A 117 -20.58 -16.41 3.97
C ALA A 117 -21.62 -15.42 4.53
N GLY A 118 -22.51 -15.90 5.41
CA GLY A 118 -23.51 -15.06 6.06
C GLY A 118 -22.92 -13.91 6.88
N TYR A 119 -21.76 -14.08 7.50
CA TYR A 119 -21.04 -13.03 8.23
C TYR A 119 -20.33 -12.06 7.28
N LEU A 120 -19.62 -12.58 6.28
CA LEU A 120 -18.89 -11.76 5.31
C LEU A 120 -19.80 -10.95 4.39
N ASP A 121 -21.06 -11.34 4.22
CA ASP A 121 -22.04 -10.61 3.42
C ASP A 121 -22.78 -9.52 4.20
N GLN A 122 -22.62 -9.44 5.52
CA GLN A 122 -23.32 -8.44 6.33
C GLN A 122 -22.95 -7.01 5.91
N GLY A 123 -23.97 -6.18 5.73
CA GLY A 123 -23.81 -4.77 5.34
C GLY A 123 -23.50 -4.54 3.85
N LYS A 124 -23.26 -5.59 3.06
CA LYS A 124 -23.06 -5.45 1.61
C LYS A 124 -24.39 -5.28 0.88
N PRO A 125 -24.47 -4.37 -0.12
CA PRO A 125 -25.61 -4.33 -1.03
C PRO A 125 -25.77 -5.67 -1.78
N GLN A 126 -27.01 -6.05 -2.07
CA GLN A 126 -27.31 -7.31 -2.76
C GLN A 126 -26.61 -7.42 -4.12
N SER A 127 -26.54 -6.34 -4.88
CA SER A 127 -25.83 -6.28 -6.17
C SER A 127 -24.34 -6.59 -6.05
N LEU A 128 -23.69 -6.15 -4.96
CA LEU A 128 -22.28 -6.43 -4.69
C LEU A 128 -22.06 -7.91 -4.33
N ILE A 129 -22.98 -8.50 -3.56
CA ILE A 129 -22.94 -9.93 -3.21
C ILE A 129 -23.09 -10.77 -4.49
N GLU A 130 -24.05 -10.45 -5.35
CA GLU A 130 -24.29 -11.15 -6.61
C GLU A 130 -23.07 -11.05 -7.54
N TYR A 131 -22.49 -9.85 -7.65
CA TYR A 131 -21.28 -9.62 -8.40
C TYR A 131 -20.11 -10.47 -7.90
N ALA A 132 -19.84 -10.42 -6.58
CA ALA A 132 -18.76 -11.20 -5.97
C ALA A 132 -18.92 -12.71 -6.18
N ARG A 133 -20.14 -13.21 -6.37
CA ARG A 133 -20.42 -14.64 -6.58
C ARG A 133 -20.36 -15.09 -8.04
N MET A 134 -20.10 -14.20 -8.99
CA MET A 134 -19.91 -14.58 -10.39
C MET A 134 -18.70 -15.51 -10.56
N ASN A 135 -18.82 -16.54 -11.40
CA ASN A 135 -17.77 -17.54 -11.61
C ASN A 135 -16.40 -16.92 -11.98
N ARG A 136 -16.39 -15.84 -12.78
CA ARG A 136 -15.15 -15.15 -13.18
C ARG A 136 -14.44 -14.43 -12.02
N MET A 137 -15.13 -14.15 -10.91
CA MET A 137 -14.54 -13.51 -9.73
C MET A 137 -13.88 -14.52 -8.80
N LYS A 138 -14.20 -15.82 -8.95
CA LYS A 138 -13.87 -16.86 -7.98
C LYS A 138 -12.39 -16.93 -7.62
N ASP A 139 -11.51 -16.80 -8.60
CA ASP A 139 -10.07 -16.96 -8.41
C ASP A 139 -9.31 -15.62 -8.41
N LEU A 140 -10.04 -14.49 -8.42
CA LEU A 140 -9.43 -13.17 -8.37
C LEU A 140 -9.05 -12.82 -6.93
N LEU A 141 -7.79 -12.42 -6.75
CA LEU A 141 -7.25 -11.93 -5.49
C LEU A 141 -6.65 -10.53 -5.70
N PRO A 142 -6.56 -9.70 -4.64
CA PRO A 142 -5.91 -8.40 -4.74
C PRO A 142 -4.47 -8.55 -5.24
N GLY A 143 -4.11 -7.83 -6.31
CA GLY A 143 -2.74 -7.79 -6.82
C GLY A 143 -1.78 -7.00 -5.94
N ILE A 144 -2.32 -6.14 -5.06
CA ILE A 144 -1.58 -5.32 -4.11
C ILE A 144 -2.34 -5.31 -2.79
N ILE A 145 -1.60 -5.38 -1.70
CA ILE A 145 -2.12 -5.28 -0.33
C ILE A 145 -1.19 -4.39 0.50
N ARG A 146 -1.76 -3.67 1.47
CA ARG A 146 -1.01 -2.93 2.48
C ARG A 146 -1.35 -3.50 3.86
N PRO A 147 -0.46 -4.32 4.46
CA PRO A 147 -0.61 -4.73 5.83
C PRO A 147 -0.14 -3.61 6.76
N ASP A 148 -1.01 -3.20 7.68
CA ASP A 148 -0.63 -2.25 8.72
C ASP A 148 0.00 -3.02 9.88
N ILE A 149 1.29 -2.78 10.10
CA ILE A 149 2.12 -3.57 11.02
C ILE A 149 2.65 -2.69 12.15
N ILE A 150 2.42 -3.13 13.38
CA ILE A 150 2.96 -2.50 14.58
C ILE A 150 4.13 -3.33 15.11
N LEU A 151 5.29 -2.70 15.28
CA LEU A 151 6.44 -3.30 15.94
C LEU A 151 6.23 -3.30 17.47
N THR A 152 6.21 -4.48 18.09
CA THR A 152 6.07 -4.65 19.54
C THR A 152 7.28 -5.38 20.12
N LYS A 153 7.39 -5.40 21.47
CA LYS A 153 8.43 -6.19 22.17
C LYS A 153 8.35 -7.69 21.88
N GLY A 154 7.16 -8.20 21.55
CA GLY A 154 6.93 -9.62 21.25
C GLY A 154 7.05 -9.98 19.77
N GLY A 155 7.38 -9.01 18.90
CA GLY A 155 7.39 -9.16 17.45
C GLY A 155 6.41 -8.20 16.77
N MET A 156 6.30 -8.33 15.46
CA MET A 156 5.41 -7.54 14.63
C MET A 156 3.98 -8.09 14.65
N VAL A 157 3.00 -7.21 14.73
CA VAL A 157 1.56 -7.55 14.76
C VAL A 157 0.87 -6.80 13.63
N ALA A 158 0.17 -7.53 12.75
CA ALA A 158 -0.70 -6.92 11.74
C ALA A 158 -2.05 -6.54 12.37
N THR A 159 -2.49 -5.31 12.16
CA THR A 159 -3.78 -4.79 12.67
C THR A 159 -4.86 -4.74 11.60
N GLU A 160 -4.45 -4.52 10.34
CA GLU A 160 -5.35 -4.38 9.20
C GLU A 160 -4.68 -4.93 7.92
N LEU A 161 -5.50 -5.39 6.98
CA LEU A 161 -5.09 -5.75 5.64
C LEU A 161 -5.96 -4.97 4.64
N ASP A 162 -5.37 -3.94 4.05
CA ASP A 162 -6.02 -3.10 3.05
C ASP A 162 -5.75 -3.65 1.64
N ALA A 163 -6.82 -3.88 0.88
CA ALA A 163 -6.79 -4.45 -0.46
C ALA A 163 -7.06 -3.42 -1.58
N VAL A 164 -7.32 -2.16 -1.24
CA VAL A 164 -7.37 -1.02 -2.18
C VAL A 164 -6.47 0.10 -1.64
N PRO A 165 -5.17 -0.18 -1.41
CA PRO A 165 -4.36 0.71 -0.60
C PRO A 165 -3.87 1.92 -1.39
N GLY A 166 -3.98 3.10 -0.77
CA GLY A 166 -3.18 4.26 -1.16
C GLY A 166 -1.75 4.20 -0.61
N GLY A 167 -0.95 5.21 -0.93
CA GLY A 167 0.41 5.43 -0.43
C GLY A 167 1.52 4.86 -1.31
N MET A 168 1.19 4.17 -2.40
CA MET A 168 2.17 3.58 -3.32
C MET A 168 2.98 4.67 -4.04
N GLY A 169 2.32 5.69 -4.60
CA GLY A 169 3.02 6.75 -5.32
C GLY A 169 3.82 7.63 -4.38
N ILE A 170 3.28 7.92 -3.19
CA ILE A 170 4.03 8.66 -2.16
C ILE A 170 5.28 7.86 -1.73
N THR A 171 5.14 6.55 -1.50
CA THR A 171 6.26 5.68 -1.11
C THR A 171 7.31 5.60 -2.22
N GLY A 172 6.89 5.49 -3.49
CA GLY A 172 7.81 5.52 -4.63
C GLY A 172 8.59 6.83 -4.73
N SER A 173 7.91 7.97 -4.58
CA SER A 173 8.55 9.28 -4.59
C SER A 173 9.53 9.47 -3.43
N LEU A 174 9.16 9.03 -2.22
CA LEU A 174 10.06 8.98 -1.07
C LEU A 174 11.29 8.11 -1.35
N SER A 175 11.11 6.92 -1.93
CA SER A 175 12.22 6.04 -2.32
C SER A 175 13.18 6.73 -3.29
N ARG A 176 12.68 7.47 -4.29
CA ARG A 176 13.51 8.26 -5.20
C ARG A 176 14.27 9.38 -4.48
N ALA A 177 13.60 10.12 -3.61
CA ALA A 177 14.18 11.25 -2.87
C ALA A 177 15.27 10.80 -1.86
N TYR A 178 14.99 9.76 -1.07
CA TYR A 178 15.97 9.23 -0.11
C TYR A 178 17.13 8.50 -0.79
N SER A 179 16.89 7.79 -1.90
CA SER A 179 17.98 7.15 -2.66
C SER A 179 18.98 8.17 -3.22
N SER A 180 18.52 9.39 -3.51
CA SER A 180 19.36 10.47 -4.03
C SER A 180 20.18 11.19 -2.96
N THR A 181 19.88 10.96 -1.68
CA THR A 181 20.47 11.68 -0.54
C THR A 181 21.10 10.77 0.51
N SER A 182 21.00 9.46 0.35
CA SER A 182 21.49 8.48 1.33
C SER A 182 22.97 8.74 1.63
N LEU A 183 23.24 9.30 2.82
CA LEU A 183 24.52 9.86 3.24
C LEU A 183 25.60 8.78 3.47
N GLU A 184 25.22 7.51 3.53
CA GLU A 184 26.10 6.38 3.80
C GLU A 184 25.97 5.33 2.70
N VAL A 185 27.10 5.01 2.05
CA VAL A 185 27.20 4.07 0.91
C VAL A 185 26.73 2.65 1.26
N GLU A 186 26.69 2.29 2.54
CA GLU A 186 26.37 0.94 3.00
C GLU A 186 24.87 0.70 3.27
N ASN A 187 24.06 1.76 3.41
CA ASN A 187 22.64 1.65 3.71
C ASN A 187 21.81 1.83 2.43
N LYS A 188 21.11 0.78 2.02
CA LYS A 188 20.20 0.80 0.86
C LYS A 188 18.76 1.00 1.29
N ILE A 189 18.02 1.80 0.52
CA ILE A 189 16.56 1.87 0.62
C ILE A 189 15.95 0.52 0.22
N VAL A 190 15.01 0.02 1.01
CA VAL A 190 14.27 -1.22 0.71
C VAL A 190 13.47 -1.03 -0.58
N GLY A 191 13.59 -1.98 -1.52
CA GLY A 191 13.01 -1.83 -2.87
C GLY A 191 13.79 -0.88 -3.78
N GLU A 192 14.91 -0.33 -3.31
CA GLU A 192 15.76 0.61 -4.05
C GLU A 192 14.96 1.81 -4.61
N ARG A 193 15.46 2.44 -5.68
CA ARG A 193 14.90 3.69 -6.21
C ARG A 193 13.55 3.51 -6.89
N GLU A 194 13.33 2.40 -7.59
CA GLU A 194 12.19 2.19 -8.49
C GLU A 194 11.29 0.98 -8.11
N GLY A 195 11.60 0.25 -7.04
CA GLY A 195 10.94 -1.03 -6.76
C GLY A 195 9.42 -0.94 -6.57
N MET A 196 8.89 0.19 -6.08
CA MET A 196 7.44 0.40 -5.98
C MET A 196 6.78 0.51 -7.36
N THR A 197 7.38 1.31 -8.26
CA THR A 197 6.90 1.48 -9.63
C THR A 197 7.03 0.18 -10.43
N GLU A 198 8.17 -0.51 -10.31
CA GLU A 198 8.40 -1.79 -10.98
C GLU A 198 7.45 -2.88 -10.47
N GLY A 199 7.25 -2.97 -9.15
CA GLY A 199 6.31 -3.91 -8.54
C GLY A 199 4.88 -3.69 -9.02
N PHE A 200 4.42 -2.44 -9.01
CA PHE A 200 3.07 -2.08 -9.50
C PHE A 200 2.91 -2.40 -10.99
N LEU A 201 3.90 -2.04 -11.83
CA LEU A 201 3.87 -2.34 -13.26
C LEU A 201 3.86 -3.84 -13.54
N ASN A 202 4.68 -4.62 -12.83
CA ASN A 202 4.73 -6.08 -12.96
C ASN A 202 3.38 -6.72 -12.59
N MET A 203 2.73 -6.22 -11.53
CA MET A 203 1.38 -6.64 -11.16
C MET A 203 0.39 -6.38 -12.30
N LEU A 204 0.37 -5.16 -12.85
CA LEU A 204 -0.54 -4.81 -13.96
C LEU A 204 -0.30 -5.66 -15.21
N LYS A 205 0.97 -5.85 -15.60
CA LYS A 205 1.31 -6.67 -16.78
C LYS A 205 0.96 -8.14 -16.57
N SER A 206 0.94 -8.64 -15.33
CA SER A 206 0.56 -10.02 -15.05
C SER A 206 -0.90 -10.34 -15.35
N THR A 207 -1.77 -9.32 -15.48
CA THR A 207 -3.20 -9.53 -15.75
C THR A 207 -3.53 -9.64 -17.23
N THR A 208 -2.54 -9.49 -18.13
CA THR A 208 -2.77 -9.50 -19.58
C THR A 208 -1.63 -10.21 -20.32
N PRO A 209 -1.92 -10.97 -21.38
CA PRO A 209 -0.87 -11.54 -22.24
C PRO A 209 -0.28 -10.51 -23.22
N ILE A 210 -0.82 -9.29 -23.28
CA ILE A 210 -0.39 -8.23 -24.20
C ILE A 210 0.95 -7.66 -23.69
N PRO A 211 2.05 -7.69 -24.49
CA PRO A 211 3.37 -7.26 -24.03
C PRO A 211 3.46 -5.76 -23.66
N ASP A 212 2.79 -4.91 -24.44
CA ASP A 212 2.77 -3.45 -24.30
C ASP A 212 1.32 -2.96 -24.15
N PRO A 213 0.67 -3.24 -23.02
CA PRO A 213 -0.75 -2.96 -22.84
C PRO A 213 -0.99 -1.46 -22.64
N VAL A 214 -2.14 -1.00 -23.11
CA VAL A 214 -2.71 0.29 -22.74
C VAL A 214 -3.34 0.16 -21.36
N ILE A 215 -2.77 0.85 -20.37
CA ILE A 215 -3.20 0.78 -18.98
C ILE A 215 -3.99 2.04 -18.61
N ALA A 216 -5.16 1.85 -18.00
CA ALA A 216 -5.93 2.92 -17.37
C ALA A 216 -5.97 2.72 -15.85
N ILE A 217 -5.43 3.69 -15.10
CA ILE A 217 -5.60 3.81 -13.66
C ILE A 217 -6.83 4.69 -13.41
N VAL A 218 -7.92 4.08 -12.98
CA VAL A 218 -9.22 4.76 -12.83
C VAL A 218 -9.38 5.19 -11.38
N VAL A 219 -9.27 6.49 -11.14
CA VAL A 219 -9.46 7.10 -9.82
C VAL A 219 -10.78 7.85 -9.81
N SER A 220 -11.68 7.52 -8.90
CA SER A 220 -12.97 8.21 -8.80
C SER A 220 -12.87 9.57 -8.11
N GLU A 221 -13.99 10.28 -7.98
CA GLU A 221 -14.04 11.54 -7.22
C GLU A 221 -14.02 11.28 -5.70
N GLU A 222 -14.61 10.17 -5.24
CA GLU A 222 -14.59 9.71 -3.85
C GLU A 222 -13.17 9.40 -3.37
N SER A 223 -12.31 8.93 -4.29
CA SER A 223 -10.89 8.66 -4.03
C SER A 223 -9.94 9.76 -4.51
N ARG A 224 -10.44 10.99 -4.72
CA ARG A 224 -9.65 12.09 -5.29
C ARG A 224 -8.38 12.43 -4.51
N ASP A 225 -8.36 12.20 -3.20
CA ASP A 225 -7.21 12.51 -2.33
C ASP A 225 -5.98 11.64 -2.68
N TYR A 226 -6.20 10.52 -3.37
CA TYR A 226 -5.15 9.62 -3.88
C TYR A 226 -4.79 9.89 -5.35
N ARG A 227 -5.47 10.81 -6.03
CA ARG A 227 -5.27 11.05 -7.47
C ARG A 227 -3.83 11.42 -7.79
N SER A 228 -3.23 12.35 -7.03
CA SER A 228 -1.90 12.85 -7.35
C SER A 228 -0.83 11.77 -7.25
N GLU A 229 -0.93 10.86 -6.28
CA GLU A 229 0.01 9.75 -6.19
C GLU A 229 -0.16 8.70 -7.30
N MET A 230 -1.39 8.50 -7.78
CA MET A 230 -1.68 7.62 -8.90
C MET A 230 -1.19 8.24 -10.23
N GLU A 231 -1.36 9.54 -10.39
CA GLU A 231 -0.78 10.31 -11.51
C GLU A 231 0.75 10.25 -11.51
N TRP A 232 1.36 10.33 -10.32
CA TRP A 232 2.80 10.17 -10.15
C TRP A 232 3.28 8.77 -10.56
N LEU A 233 2.61 7.70 -10.10
CA LEU A 233 2.95 6.32 -10.51
C LEU A 233 2.86 6.14 -12.02
N ALA A 234 1.78 6.63 -12.63
CA ALA A 234 1.62 6.61 -14.08
C ALA A 234 2.73 7.42 -14.78
N GLY A 235 3.12 8.56 -14.22
CA GLY A 235 4.25 9.37 -14.69
C GLY A 235 5.57 8.60 -14.68
N ALA A 236 5.91 8.01 -13.54
CA ALA A 236 7.12 7.19 -13.37
C ALA A 236 7.17 6.01 -14.36
N MET A 237 6.03 5.39 -14.67
CA MET A 237 5.96 4.32 -15.68
C MET A 237 6.07 4.86 -17.12
N ARG A 238 5.52 6.04 -17.41
CA ARG A 238 5.69 6.69 -18.72
C ARG A 238 7.14 7.07 -19.01
N GLU A 239 7.93 7.42 -17.98
CA GLU A 239 9.38 7.69 -18.12
C GLU A 239 10.14 6.49 -18.71
N VAL A 240 9.66 5.26 -18.47
CA VAL A 240 10.24 4.02 -19.01
C VAL A 240 9.45 3.47 -20.21
N GLY A 241 8.59 4.28 -20.82
CA GLY A 241 7.92 3.99 -22.09
C GLY A 241 6.60 3.22 -21.98
N VAL A 242 6.00 3.10 -20.80
CA VAL A 242 4.71 2.42 -20.62
C VAL A 242 3.56 3.30 -21.06
N ASN A 243 2.60 2.73 -21.81
CA ASN A 243 1.36 3.42 -22.17
C ASN A 243 0.35 3.36 -21.02
N VAL A 244 0.45 4.30 -20.07
CA VAL A 244 -0.42 4.37 -18.90
C VAL A 244 -0.97 5.78 -18.67
N SER A 245 -2.26 5.84 -18.36
CA SER A 245 -2.97 7.08 -18.05
C SER A 245 -3.78 6.94 -16.76
N THR A 246 -3.81 8.01 -15.97
CA THR A 246 -4.73 8.13 -14.83
C THR A 246 -5.96 8.91 -15.29
N ILE A 247 -7.16 8.32 -15.13
CA ILE A 247 -8.41 8.85 -15.68
C ILE A 247 -9.52 8.84 -14.62
N LYS A 248 -10.62 9.54 -14.89
CA LYS A 248 -11.84 9.41 -14.12
C LYS A 248 -12.75 8.31 -14.69
N PRO A 249 -13.66 7.72 -13.90
CA PRO A 249 -14.65 6.77 -14.41
C PRO A 249 -15.47 7.33 -15.59
N GLU A 250 -15.84 8.62 -15.54
CA GLU A 250 -16.63 9.27 -16.59
C GLU A 250 -15.90 9.35 -17.95
N ASP A 251 -14.57 9.34 -17.96
CA ASP A 251 -13.74 9.42 -19.17
C ASP A 251 -13.73 8.12 -19.99
N ILE A 252 -14.16 7.00 -19.37
CA ILE A 252 -14.18 5.69 -20.02
C ILE A 252 -15.26 5.66 -21.09
N ILE A 253 -14.88 5.33 -22.31
CA ILE A 253 -15.79 5.11 -23.43
C ILE A 253 -16.08 3.61 -23.51
N PHE A 254 -17.33 3.23 -23.28
CA PHE A 254 -17.79 1.86 -23.45
C PHE A 254 -18.30 1.66 -24.87
N THR A 255 -17.89 0.56 -25.51
CA THR A 255 -18.48 0.05 -26.75
C THR A 255 -18.72 -1.46 -26.60
N GLU A 256 -19.42 -2.07 -27.56
CA GLU A 256 -19.59 -3.53 -27.59
C GLU A 256 -18.26 -4.29 -27.73
N GLU A 257 -17.19 -3.63 -28.17
CA GLU A 257 -15.87 -4.20 -28.44
C GLU A 257 -14.90 -4.07 -27.25
N GLY A 258 -15.26 -3.29 -26.22
CA GLY A 258 -14.50 -3.12 -24.99
C GLY A 258 -14.53 -1.70 -24.40
N LEU A 259 -13.55 -1.44 -23.54
CA LEU A 259 -13.34 -0.13 -22.91
C LEU A 259 -12.27 0.66 -23.66
N TYR A 260 -12.47 1.97 -23.78
CA TYR A 260 -11.59 2.86 -24.51
C TYR A 260 -11.36 4.17 -23.74
N ILE A 261 -10.21 4.78 -23.97
CA ILE A 261 -9.92 6.17 -23.60
C ILE A 261 -9.74 7.02 -24.84
N LYS A 262 -9.99 8.33 -24.71
CA LYS A 262 -9.71 9.29 -25.77
C LYS A 262 -8.20 9.54 -25.86
N SER A 263 -7.65 9.47 -27.07
CA SER A 263 -6.26 9.79 -27.38
C SER A 263 -6.21 10.73 -28.59
N GLY A 264 -6.21 12.04 -28.32
CA GLY A 264 -6.39 13.06 -29.36
C GLY A 264 -7.76 12.98 -30.00
N GLU A 265 -7.81 12.84 -31.33
CA GLU A 265 -9.06 12.64 -32.09
C GLU A 265 -9.49 11.16 -32.14
N ASN A 266 -8.60 10.23 -31.77
CA ASN A 266 -8.83 8.80 -31.84
C ASN A 266 -9.24 8.22 -30.47
N ARG A 267 -9.66 6.95 -30.49
CA ARG A 267 -9.87 6.13 -29.30
C ARG A 267 -8.77 5.08 -29.20
N CYS A 268 -8.31 4.82 -27.98
CA CYS A 268 -7.36 3.77 -27.67
C CYS A 268 -8.06 2.74 -26.79
N LYS A 269 -8.01 1.46 -27.16
CA LYS A 269 -8.60 0.38 -26.37
C LYS A 269 -7.79 0.21 -25.09
N ILE A 270 -8.47 0.04 -23.96
CA ILE A 270 -7.86 -0.25 -22.67
C ILE A 270 -7.65 -1.75 -22.58
N ASP A 271 -6.40 -2.17 -22.37
CA ASP A 271 -6.01 -3.56 -22.21
C ASP A 271 -5.98 -3.98 -20.73
N VAL A 272 -5.67 -3.03 -19.84
CA VAL A 272 -5.65 -3.23 -18.38
C VAL A 272 -6.32 -2.05 -17.70
N LEU A 273 -7.29 -2.33 -16.84
CA LEU A 273 -7.94 -1.34 -16.00
C LEU A 273 -7.58 -1.60 -14.54
N TYR A 274 -6.86 -0.68 -13.92
CA TYR A 274 -6.66 -0.67 -12.48
C TYR A 274 -7.69 0.25 -11.83
N ARG A 275 -8.52 -0.35 -10.98
CA ARG A 275 -9.65 0.31 -10.35
C ARG A 275 -9.25 0.84 -8.98
N PHE A 276 -9.30 2.15 -8.79
CA PHE A 276 -9.01 2.81 -7.51
C PHE A 276 -10.23 3.61 -7.01
N PHE A 277 -11.14 2.88 -6.37
CA PHE A 277 -12.30 3.39 -5.62
C PHE A 277 -12.83 2.28 -4.71
N GLU A 278 -13.74 2.57 -3.79
CA GLU A 278 -14.31 1.55 -2.90
C GLU A 278 -15.50 0.82 -3.56
N LEU A 279 -15.68 -0.46 -3.23
CA LEU A 279 -16.84 -1.24 -3.74
C LEU A 279 -18.16 -0.85 -3.05
N PHE A 280 -18.11 -0.07 -1.98
CA PHE A 280 -19.29 0.49 -1.34
C PHE A 280 -19.75 1.81 -1.98
N ASP A 281 -18.88 2.45 -2.78
CA ASP A 281 -19.18 3.72 -3.44
C ASP A 281 -19.84 3.56 -4.81
N LEU A 282 -20.03 2.33 -5.30
CA LEU A 282 -20.43 2.03 -6.69
C LEU A 282 -21.64 2.81 -7.21
N MET A 283 -22.59 3.14 -6.33
CA MET A 283 -23.76 3.95 -6.69
C MET A 283 -23.42 5.38 -7.12
N ASN A 284 -22.29 5.92 -6.66
CA ASN A 284 -21.78 7.24 -6.99
C ASN A 284 -20.79 7.20 -8.16
N ILE A 285 -20.30 6.01 -8.54
CA ILE A 285 -19.30 5.84 -9.60
C ILE A 285 -19.99 5.80 -10.98
N PRO A 286 -19.72 6.76 -11.87
CA PRO A 286 -20.25 6.71 -13.24
C PRO A 286 -19.80 5.44 -13.95
N LYS A 287 -20.75 4.74 -14.59
CA LYS A 287 -20.48 3.53 -15.39
C LYS A 287 -19.88 2.37 -14.59
N ALA A 288 -20.05 2.34 -13.26
CA ALA A 288 -19.50 1.32 -12.37
C ALA A 288 -19.79 -0.11 -12.85
N GLU A 289 -21.04 -0.38 -13.21
CA GLU A 289 -21.47 -1.69 -13.71
C GLU A 289 -20.68 -2.09 -14.97
N LEU A 290 -20.54 -1.18 -15.95
CA LEU A 290 -19.82 -1.44 -17.19
C LEU A 290 -18.33 -1.71 -16.94
N ILE A 291 -17.71 -0.93 -16.05
CA ILE A 291 -16.32 -1.13 -15.63
C ILE A 291 -16.16 -2.53 -15.00
N MET A 292 -17.07 -2.87 -14.08
CA MET A 292 -17.06 -4.15 -13.38
C MET A 292 -17.31 -5.33 -14.33
N TYR A 293 -18.21 -5.22 -15.31
CA TYR A 293 -18.51 -6.30 -16.26
C TYR A 293 -17.45 -6.49 -17.35
N SER A 294 -16.71 -5.43 -17.71
CA SER A 294 -15.72 -5.48 -18.78
C SER A 294 -14.32 -5.86 -18.33
N ALA A 295 -14.07 -5.83 -17.01
CA ALA A 295 -12.79 -6.20 -16.40
C ALA A 295 -12.60 -7.71 -16.22
#